data_AF-A0AA35NEF5-F1
#
_entry.id   AF-A0AA35NEF5-F1
#
_cell.length_a   1.000
_cell.length_b   1.000
_cell.length_c   1.000
_cell.angle_alpha   90.00
_cell.angle_beta   90.00
_cell.angle_gamma   90.00
#
_symmetry.space_group_name_H-M   'P 1'
#
loop_
_entity.id
_entity.type
_entity.pdbx_description
1 polymer ?
#
loop_
_entity_poly.entity_id
_entity_poly.type
_entity_poly.pdbx_seq_one_letter_code
_entity_poly.pdbx_strand_id
1 'polypeptide(L)'
;MGVYLAALFSLLVIEMAILFVLVLPLPQRMRRWLYTRYNAISSNKKFRTYMIGIMMLVGLLFVDSWKRSQVKVSTYRDQKNSFVINSVTPVDALASRAYNQRNVYISGFIIYFCICILTVMSILRRIVEWNDKVKAGDAILRERLKQKQKYLKKLQRKELCREKRS
;
A
#
# COMPACT_ATOMS: atom_id res chain seq x y z
N MET A 1 2.12 -3.45 29.78
CA MET A 1 2.20 -4.29 28.56
C MET A 1 1.11 -4.01 27.51
N GLY A 2 -0.07 -3.49 27.87
CA GLY A 2 -1.16 -3.26 26.91
C GLY A 2 -1.03 -2.00 26.02
N VAL A 3 -0.37 -0.94 26.49
CA VAL A 3 -0.35 0.36 25.78
C VAL A 3 0.39 0.29 24.44
N TYR A 4 1.53 -0.40 24.42
CA TYR A 4 2.31 -0.64 23.19
C TYR A 4 1.53 -1.47 22.16
N LEU A 5 0.88 -2.53 22.65
CA LEU A 5 0.05 -3.44 21.85
C LEU A 5 -1.19 -2.72 21.28
N ALA A 6 -1.80 -1.84 22.07
CA ALA A 6 -2.93 -1.01 21.66
C ALA A 6 -2.51 0.06 20.63
N ALA A 7 -1.33 0.66 20.79
CA ALA A 7 -0.78 1.61 19.81
C ALA A 7 -0.50 0.92 18.46
N LEU A 8 0.14 -0.26 18.48
CA LEU A 8 0.34 -1.07 17.27
C LEU A 8 -0.98 -1.49 16.62
N PHE A 9 -1.94 -1.93 17.43
CA PHE A 9 -3.25 -2.33 16.93
C PHE A 9 -3.99 -1.15 16.29
N SER A 10 -3.93 0.04 16.91
CA SER A 10 -4.51 1.26 16.34
C SER A 10 -3.83 1.64 15.03
N LEU A 11 -2.50 1.54 14.96
CA LEU A 11 -1.73 1.78 13.73
C LEU A 11 -2.13 0.79 12.62
N LEU A 12 -2.29 -0.49 12.97
CA LEU A 12 -2.76 -1.54 12.05
C LEU A 12 -4.16 -1.22 11.50
N VAL A 13 -5.10 -0.84 12.37
CA VAL A 13 -6.47 -0.49 11.96
C VAL A 13 -6.46 0.73 11.02
N ILE A 14 -5.62 1.72 11.29
CA ILE A 14 -5.46 2.89 10.42
C ILE A 14 -4.87 2.48 9.07
N GLU A 15 -3.81 1.68 9.04
CA GLU A 15 -3.22 1.17 7.80
C GLU A 15 -4.23 0.35 6.99
N MET A 16 -5.04 -0.46 7.68
CA MET A 16 -6.11 -1.24 7.05
C MET A 16 -7.18 -0.37 6.41
N ALA A 17 -7.65 0.65 7.12
CA ALA A 17 -8.62 1.60 6.59
C ALA A 17 -8.06 2.35 5.37
N ILE A 18 -6.80 2.79 5.44
CA ILE A 18 -6.12 3.46 4.34
C ILE A 18 -6.00 2.52 3.13
N LEU A 19 -5.54 1.29 3.34
CA LEU A 19 -5.41 0.30 2.27
C LEU A 19 -6.75 -0.07 1.65
N PHE A 20 -7.79 -0.26 2.46
CA PHE A 20 -9.12 -0.54 1.97
C PHE A 20 -9.62 0.58 1.06
N VAL A 21 -9.47 1.84 1.50
CA VAL A 21 -9.79 3.01 0.69
C VAL A 21 -8.93 3.08 -0.57
N LEU A 22 -7.66 2.66 -0.53
CA LEU A 22 -6.73 2.74 -1.66
C LEU A 22 -6.90 1.62 -2.69
N VAL A 23 -7.32 0.42 -2.25
CA VAL A 23 -7.56 -0.79 -3.07
C VAL A 23 -8.91 -0.73 -3.77
N LEU A 24 -9.89 -0.03 -3.20
CA LEU A 24 -11.15 0.23 -3.90
C LEU A 24 -10.88 0.81 -5.29
N PRO A 25 -11.70 0.49 -6.31
CA PRO A 25 -11.54 1.08 -7.63
C PRO A 25 -11.94 2.56 -7.57
N LEU A 26 -11.07 3.45 -7.06
CA LEU A 26 -11.42 4.86 -6.92
C LEU A 26 -11.60 5.52 -8.28
N PRO A 27 -12.55 6.46 -8.41
CA PRO A 27 -12.70 7.27 -9.60
C PRO A 27 -11.46 8.14 -9.86
N GLN A 28 -11.20 8.43 -11.14
CA GLN A 28 -9.94 9.01 -11.63
C GLN A 28 -9.54 10.33 -10.97
N ARG A 29 -10.52 11.13 -10.53
CA ARG A 29 -10.27 12.40 -9.82
C ARG A 29 -9.67 12.16 -8.42
N MET A 30 -10.19 11.17 -7.69
CA MET A 30 -9.70 10.82 -6.37
C MET A 30 -8.30 10.19 -6.44
N ARG A 31 -8.00 9.37 -7.44
CA ARG A 31 -6.65 8.80 -7.65
C ARG A 31 -5.58 9.88 -7.82
N ARG A 32 -5.86 10.92 -8.63
CA ARG A 32 -4.95 12.06 -8.81
C ARG A 32 -4.78 12.86 -7.53
N TRP A 33 -5.87 13.10 -6.81
CA TRP A 33 -5.84 13.83 -5.54
C TRP A 33 -5.02 13.08 -4.47
N LEU A 34 -5.24 11.78 -4.32
CA LEU A 34 -4.46 10.93 -3.39
C LEU A 34 -2.98 10.88 -3.78
N TYR A 35 -2.68 10.69 -5.06
CA TYR A 35 -1.29 10.67 -5.54
C TYR A 35 -0.59 12.01 -5.30
N THR A 36 -1.23 13.14 -5.63
CA THR A 36 -0.64 14.47 -5.44
C THR A 36 -0.44 14.80 -3.96
N ARG A 37 -1.39 14.45 -3.09
CA ARG A 37 -1.26 14.60 -1.64
C ARG A 37 -0.16 13.71 -1.07
N TYR A 38 -0.13 12.44 -1.44
CA TYR A 38 0.93 11.53 -1.02
C TYR A 38 2.31 12.01 -1.49
N ASN A 39 2.42 12.43 -2.75
CA ASN A 39 3.69 12.91 -3.31
C ASN A 39 4.15 14.21 -2.64
N ALA A 40 3.22 15.14 -2.33
CA ALA A 40 3.53 16.35 -1.58
C ALA A 40 4.06 16.03 -0.17
N ILE A 41 3.46 15.05 0.51
CA ILE A 41 3.89 14.60 1.84
C ILE A 41 5.25 13.86 1.75
N SER A 42 5.41 12.96 0.78
CA SER A 42 6.61 12.14 0.59
C SER A 42 7.81 12.92 0.05
N SER A 43 7.60 14.05 -0.61
CA SER A 43 8.67 14.95 -1.06
C SER A 43 9.44 15.56 0.11
N ASN A 44 8.80 15.68 1.27
CA ASN A 44 9.46 16.16 2.48
C ASN A 44 10.47 15.13 2.99
N LYS A 45 11.77 15.46 2.90
CA LYS A 45 12.88 14.62 3.40
C LYS A 45 12.68 14.19 4.86
N LYS A 46 12.17 15.11 5.70
CA LYS A 46 11.85 14.83 7.12
C LYS A 46 10.85 13.68 7.26
N PHE A 47 9.75 13.72 6.49
CA PHE A 47 8.71 12.71 6.52
C PHE A 47 9.21 11.34 6.07
N ARG A 48 10.04 11.31 5.02
CA ARG A 48 10.67 10.07 4.54
C ARG A 48 11.53 9.43 5.62
N THR A 49 12.31 10.21 6.37
CA THR A 49 13.11 9.71 7.49
C THR A 49 12.22 9.11 8.59
N TYR A 50 11.12 9.79 8.95
CA TYR A 50 10.18 9.24 9.94
C TYR A 50 9.56 7.92 9.49
N MET A 51 9.12 7.82 8.23
CA MET A 51 8.54 6.59 7.68
C MET A 51 9.53 5.42 7.70
N ILE A 52 10.79 5.67 7.34
CA ILE A 52 11.85 4.65 7.41
C ILE A 52 12.11 4.26 8.88
N GLY A 53 12.15 5.22 9.79
CA GLY A 53 12.32 4.96 11.22
C GLY A 53 11.19 4.09 11.80
N ILE A 54 9.94 4.38 11.44
CA ILE A 54 8.77 3.59 11.84
C ILE A 54 8.88 2.17 11.26
N MET A 55 9.23 2.02 9.97
CA MET A 55 9.43 0.71 9.34
C MET A 55 10.54 -0.10 10.03
N MET A 56 11.67 0.51 10.37
CA MET A 56 12.74 -0.17 11.10
C MET A 56 12.30 -0.56 12.52
N LEU A 57 11.58 0.32 13.22
CA LEU A 57 11.07 0.06 14.55
C LEU A 57 10.08 -1.11 14.53
N VAL A 58 9.09 -1.09 13.65
CA VAL A 58 8.13 -2.20 13.49
C VAL A 58 8.86 -3.49 13.09
N GLY A 59 9.86 -3.41 12.20
CA GLY A 59 10.70 -4.54 11.81
C GLY A 59 11.47 -5.15 12.98
N LEU A 60 12.09 -4.34 13.83
CA LEU A 60 12.77 -4.79 15.05
C LEU A 60 11.80 -5.47 16.01
N LEU A 61 10.60 -4.93 16.15
CA LEU A 61 9.55 -5.49 17.00
C LEU A 61 8.94 -6.78 16.48
N PHE A 62 8.88 -6.93 15.15
CA PHE A 62 8.57 -8.19 14.52
C PHE A 62 9.64 -9.24 14.84
N VAL A 63 10.92 -8.90 14.68
CA VAL A 63 12.04 -9.82 14.99
C VAL A 63 12.08 -10.16 16.47
N ASP A 64 11.85 -9.20 17.37
CA ASP A 64 11.78 -9.42 18.82
C ASP A 64 10.63 -10.38 19.18
N SER A 65 9.43 -10.10 18.66
CA SER A 65 8.25 -10.96 18.87
C SER A 65 8.46 -12.35 18.29
N TRP A 66 9.09 -12.44 17.11
CA TRP A 66 9.38 -13.70 16.41
C TRP A 66 10.36 -14.55 17.20
N LYS A 67 11.47 -13.95 17.64
CA LYS A 67 12.48 -14.61 18.47
C LYS A 67 11.86 -15.11 19.77
N ARG A 68 11.01 -14.31 20.42
CA ARG A 68 10.33 -14.67 21.67
C ARG A 68 9.25 -15.75 21.50
N SER A 69 8.58 -15.78 20.33
CA SER A 69 7.59 -16.80 19.99
C SER A 69 8.21 -18.15 19.64
N GLN A 70 9.46 -18.17 19.14
CA GLN A 70 10.19 -19.42 18.84
C GLN A 70 10.83 -20.07 20.07
N VAL A 71 10.92 -19.37 21.21
CA VAL A 71 11.46 -19.96 22.44
C VAL A 71 10.64 -21.18 22.82
N LYS A 72 11.30 -22.35 22.76
CA LYS A 72 10.75 -23.62 23.21
C LYS A 72 10.64 -23.59 24.73
N VAL A 73 9.46 -23.25 25.28
CA VAL A 73 9.06 -23.73 26.60
C VAL A 73 9.06 -25.25 26.48
N SER A 74 10.02 -25.87 27.16
CA SER A 74 10.15 -27.31 27.29
C SER A 74 8.90 -27.86 27.97
N THR A 75 7.93 -28.30 27.18
CA THR A 75 6.90 -29.20 27.68
C THR A 75 7.59 -30.52 27.99
N TYR A 76 7.40 -31.01 29.22
CA TYR A 76 8.12 -32.09 29.91
C TYR A 76 8.29 -33.45 29.19
N ARG A 77 7.90 -33.63 27.91
CA ARG A 77 8.00 -34.94 27.24
C ARG A 77 9.42 -35.36 26.83
N ASP A 78 10.43 -34.49 26.94
CA ASP A 78 11.83 -34.80 26.58
C ASP A 78 12.81 -34.88 27.75
N GLN A 79 12.37 -34.68 29.01
CA GLN A 79 13.28 -34.75 30.16
C GLN A 79 13.20 -36.13 30.84
N LYS A 80 13.85 -37.13 30.23
CA LYS A 80 14.32 -38.34 30.92
C LYS A 80 15.49 -37.97 31.84
N ASN A 81 15.29 -37.17 32.88
CA ASN A 81 16.15 -37.24 34.05
C ASN A 81 15.49 -36.62 35.27
N SER A 82 15.47 -37.46 36.29
CA SER A 82 14.83 -37.35 37.59
C SER A 82 15.28 -36.14 38.38
N PHE A 83 14.42 -35.75 39.33
CA PHE A 83 14.79 -35.07 40.58
C PHE A 83 15.02 -33.55 40.50
N VAL A 84 13.99 -32.77 40.16
CA VAL A 84 13.71 -31.51 40.89
C VAL A 84 12.19 -31.32 40.97
N ILE A 85 11.71 -31.39 42.20
CA ILE A 85 10.35 -31.06 42.63
C ILE A 85 10.19 -29.54 42.49
N ASN A 86 9.44 -29.08 41.48
CA ASN A 86 8.66 -27.84 41.56
C ASN A 86 7.53 -27.90 40.54
N SER A 87 6.41 -28.39 41.05
CA SER A 87 5.14 -28.69 40.44
C SER A 87 4.35 -27.44 40.07
N VAL A 88 4.59 -26.88 38.90
CA VAL A 88 3.62 -26.22 38.02
C VAL A 88 4.36 -25.88 36.73
N THR A 89 4.05 -26.52 35.60
CA THR A 89 4.17 -25.79 34.34
C THR A 89 3.19 -24.63 34.46
N PRO A 90 3.66 -23.39 34.68
CA PRO A 90 2.72 -22.36 35.06
C PRO A 90 1.86 -22.11 33.83
N VAL A 91 0.54 -22.10 34.01
CA VAL A 91 -0.41 -21.55 33.04
C VAL A 91 0.11 -20.23 32.44
N ASP A 92 0.92 -19.48 33.19
CA ASP A 92 1.64 -18.28 32.78
C ASP A 92 2.63 -18.48 31.63
N ALA A 93 3.33 -19.62 31.54
CA ALA A 93 4.26 -19.90 30.43
C ALA A 93 3.51 -20.22 29.13
N LEU A 94 2.36 -20.90 29.23
CA LEU A 94 1.49 -21.18 28.08
C LEU A 94 0.73 -19.91 27.65
N ALA A 95 0.24 -19.13 28.61
CA ALA A 95 -0.37 -17.82 28.37
C ALA A 95 0.62 -16.85 27.71
N SER A 96 1.86 -16.77 28.21
CA SER A 96 2.92 -15.93 27.65
C SER A 96 3.25 -16.29 26.19
N ARG A 97 3.17 -17.58 25.82
CA ARG A 97 3.32 -18.02 24.43
C ARG A 97 2.19 -17.53 23.54
N ALA A 98 0.94 -17.68 23.96
CA ALA A 98 -0.21 -17.20 23.20
C ALA A 98 -0.16 -15.68 22.98
N TYR A 99 0.30 -14.93 24.00
CA TYR A 99 0.53 -13.49 23.88
C TYR A 99 1.62 -13.13 22.86
N ASN A 100 2.76 -13.83 22.88
CA ASN A 100 3.85 -13.57 21.94
C ASN A 100 3.47 -13.95 20.50
N GLN A 101 2.74 -15.05 20.30
CA GLN A 101 2.21 -15.43 18.98
C GLN A 101 1.29 -14.35 18.41
N ARG A 102 0.36 -13.81 19.21
CA ARG A 102 -0.52 -12.70 18.78
C ARG A 102 0.27 -11.48 18.34
N ASN A 103 1.33 -11.13 19.07
CA ASN A 103 2.16 -9.97 18.76
C ASN A 103 2.97 -10.15 17.48
N VAL A 104 3.41 -11.38 17.18
CA VAL A 104 4.04 -11.73 15.89
C VAL A 104 3.08 -11.50 14.73
N TYR A 105 1.83 -11.98 14.84
CA TYR A 105 0.86 -11.81 13.75
C TYR A 105 0.54 -10.33 13.53
N ILE A 106 0.27 -9.56 14.60
CA ILE A 106 -0.03 -8.13 14.50
C ILE A 106 1.14 -7.38 13.84
N SER A 107 2.37 -7.57 14.31
CA SER A 107 3.54 -6.89 13.72
C SER A 107 3.82 -7.32 12.29
N GLY A 108 3.61 -8.59 11.95
CA GLY A 108 3.72 -9.10 10.58
C GLY A 108 2.70 -8.46 9.63
N PHE A 109 1.45 -8.30 10.08
CA PHE A 109 0.42 -7.62 9.30
C PHE A 109 0.75 -6.15 9.03
N ILE A 110 1.30 -5.43 10.02
CA ILE A 110 1.74 -4.03 9.83
C ILE A 110 2.81 -3.93 8.73
N ILE A 111 3.83 -4.79 8.76
CA ILE A 111 4.87 -4.82 7.71
C ILE A 111 4.26 -5.14 6.34
N TYR A 112 3.36 -6.12 6.29
CA TYR A 112 2.65 -6.48 5.07
C TYR A 112 1.86 -5.31 4.50
N PHE A 113 1.12 -4.57 5.34
CA PHE A 113 0.36 -3.40 4.93
C PHE A 113 1.24 -2.25 4.48
N CYS A 114 2.34 -1.98 5.17
CA CYS A 114 3.35 -1.03 4.73
C CYS A 114 3.82 -1.32 3.29
N ILE A 115 4.15 -2.58 2.97
CA ILE A 115 4.58 -2.99 1.62
C ILE A 115 3.43 -2.87 0.61
N CYS A 116 2.21 -3.23 1.01
CA CYS A 116 1.02 -3.09 0.16
C CYS A 116 0.78 -1.62 -0.21
N ILE A 117 0.88 -0.69 0.74
CA ILE A 117 0.70 0.75 0.50
C ILE A 117 1.72 1.22 -0.55
N LEU A 118 3.00 0.88 -0.39
CA LEU A 118 4.05 1.24 -1.35
C LEU A 118 3.75 0.70 -2.75
N THR A 119 3.31 -0.56 -2.83
CA THR A 119 2.96 -1.22 -4.09
C THR A 119 1.78 -0.55 -4.78
N VAL A 120 0.68 -0.32 -4.05
CA VAL A 120 -0.51 0.36 -4.59
C VAL A 120 -0.19 1.79 -5.02
N MET A 121 0.63 2.52 -4.27
CA MET A 121 1.06 3.87 -4.65
C MET A 121 1.88 3.86 -5.95
N SER A 122 2.74 2.87 -6.16
CA SER A 122 3.49 2.69 -7.42
C SER A 122 2.56 2.42 -8.60
N ILE A 123 1.57 1.53 -8.41
CA ILE A 123 0.55 1.22 -9.42
C ILE A 123 -0.27 2.47 -9.74
N LEU A 124 -0.70 3.24 -8.73
CA LEU A 124 -1.44 4.49 -8.91
C LEU A 124 -0.64 5.51 -9.72
N ARG A 125 0.64 5.69 -9.43
CA ARG A 125 1.54 6.56 -10.21
C ARG A 125 1.53 6.17 -11.68
N ARG A 126 1.71 4.87 -11.96
CA ARG A 126 1.70 4.34 -13.33
C ARG A 126 0.36 4.63 -14.00
N ILE A 127 -0.77 4.34 -13.37
CA ILE A 127 -2.10 4.59 -13.95
C ILE A 127 -2.31 6.08 -14.28
N VAL A 128 -1.89 7.00 -13.41
CA VAL A 128 -2.02 8.44 -13.66
C VAL A 128 -1.20 8.86 -14.88
N GLU A 129 0.07 8.43 -14.96
CA GLU A 129 0.97 8.75 -16.06
C GLU A 129 0.45 8.20 -17.40
N TRP A 130 -0.02 6.95 -17.41
CA TRP A 130 -0.61 6.33 -18.59
C TRP A 130 -1.86 7.09 -19.04
N ASN A 131 -2.72 7.51 -18.11
CA ASN A 131 -3.90 8.29 -18.43
C ASN A 131 -3.57 9.69 -18.99
N ASP A 132 -2.52 10.34 -18.51
CA ASP A 132 -2.09 11.64 -19.06
C ASP A 132 -1.56 11.50 -20.49
N LYS A 133 -0.79 10.43 -20.77
CA LYS A 133 -0.33 10.10 -22.13
C LYS A 133 -1.48 9.82 -23.10
N VAL A 134 -2.48 9.04 -22.66
CA VAL A 134 -3.68 8.76 -23.47
C VAL A 134 -4.45 10.04 -23.79
N LYS A 135 -4.69 10.89 -22.79
CA LYS A 135 -5.38 12.18 -23.00
C LYS A 135 -4.63 13.11 -23.96
N ALA A 136 -3.30 13.15 -23.87
CA ALA A 136 -2.48 13.94 -24.79
C ALA A 136 -2.58 13.40 -26.23
N GLY A 137 -2.53 12.08 -26.41
CA GLY A 137 -2.75 11.42 -27.70
C GLY A 137 -4.13 11.72 -28.30
N ASP A 138 -5.18 11.61 -27.50
CA ASP A 138 -6.56 11.90 -27.90
C ASP A 138 -6.74 13.37 -28.33
N ALA A 139 -6.09 14.30 -27.64
CA ALA A 139 -6.13 15.72 -27.99
C ALA A 139 -5.49 15.97 -29.37
N ILE A 140 -4.31 15.39 -29.63
CA ILE A 140 -3.62 15.51 -30.92
C ILE A 140 -4.45 14.89 -32.04
N LEU A 141 -5.03 13.71 -31.81
CA LEU A 141 -5.87 13.04 -32.79
C LEU A 141 -7.12 13.87 -33.13
N ARG A 142 -7.78 14.45 -32.12
CA ARG A 142 -8.95 15.33 -32.32
C ARG A 142 -8.59 16.56 -33.17
N GLU A 143 -7.44 17.17 -32.93
CA GLU A 143 -6.99 18.31 -33.75
C GLU A 143 -6.70 17.91 -35.19
N ARG A 144 -6.03 16.76 -35.43
CA ARG A 144 -5.81 16.24 -36.78
C ARG A 144 -7.12 15.92 -37.51
N LEU A 145 -8.11 15.34 -36.82
CA LEU A 145 -9.43 15.06 -37.39
C LEU A 145 -10.17 16.34 -37.76
N LYS A 146 -10.15 17.38 -36.91
CA LYS A 146 -10.73 18.70 -37.21
C LYS A 146 -10.06 19.34 -38.42
N GLN A 147 -8.72 19.27 -38.52
CA GLN A 147 -7.99 19.80 -39.66
C GLN A 147 -8.35 19.06 -40.96
N LYS A 148 -8.38 17.73 -40.93
CA LYS A 148 -8.77 16.90 -42.08
C LYS A 148 -10.20 17.20 -42.53
N GLN A 149 -11.15 17.36 -41.59
CA GLN A 149 -12.52 17.79 -41.91
C GLN A 149 -12.56 19.19 -42.54
N LYS A 150 -11.81 20.16 -42.00
CA LYS A 150 -11.73 21.51 -42.60
C LYS A 150 -11.18 21.47 -44.02
N TYR A 151 -10.15 20.65 -44.26
CA TYR A 151 -9.56 20.45 -45.58
C TYR A 151 -10.57 19.84 -46.56
N LEU A 152 -11.25 18.76 -46.16
CA LEU A 152 -12.28 18.10 -46.97
C LEU A 152 -13.44 19.05 -47.32
N LYS A 153 -13.92 19.84 -46.35
CA LYS A 153 -14.97 20.85 -46.60
C LYS A 153 -14.51 21.93 -47.60
N LYS A 154 -13.25 22.36 -47.54
CA LYS A 154 -12.68 23.31 -48.51
C LYS A 154 -12.60 22.70 -49.91
N LEU A 155 -12.22 21.41 -50.01
CA LEU A 155 -12.14 20.70 -51.28
C LEU A 155 -13.53 20.56 -51.92
N GLN A 156 -14.52 20.12 -51.16
CA GLN A 156 -15.92 20.02 -51.62
C GLN A 156 -16.47 21.37 -52.09
N ARG A 157 -16.19 22.48 -51.37
CA ARG A 157 -16.59 23.82 -51.82
C ARG A 157 -15.94 24.23 -53.13
N LYS A 158 -14.66 23.87 -53.35
CA LYS A 158 -13.98 24.17 -54.61
C LYS A 158 -14.58 23.39 -55.78
N GLU A 159 -14.89 22.10 -55.59
CA GLU A 159 -15.54 21.29 -56.63
C GLU A 159 -16.94 21.83 -56.95
N LEU A 160 -17.76 22.17 -55.95
CA LEU A 160 -19.08 22.77 -56.15
C LEU A 160 -19.01 24.12 -56.91
N CYS A 161 -17.99 24.93 -56.65
CA CYS A 161 -17.78 26.18 -57.39
C CYS A 161 -17.29 25.97 -58.84
N ARG A 162 -16.60 24.86 -59.14
CA ARG A 162 -16.24 24.51 -60.52
C ARG A 162 -17.45 24.04 -61.30
N GLU A 163 -18.29 23.19 -60.70
CA GLU A 163 -19.50 22.67 -61.34
C GLU A 163 -20.48 23.78 -61.70
N LYS A 164 -20.66 24.80 -60.85
CA LYS A 164 -21.50 25.97 -61.16
C LYS A 164 -20.95 26.92 -62.23
N ARG A 165 -19.70 26.75 -62.66
CA ARG A 165 -19.05 27.58 -63.68
C ARG A 165 -19.06 26.95 -65.07
N SER A 166 -19.41 25.67 -65.16
CA SER A 166 -19.56 24.94 -66.42
C SER A 166 -21.02 24.93 -66.84
#